data_AF-A0A842LWA9-F1
#
_entry.id   AF-A0A842LWA9-F1
#
_cell.length_a   1.000
_cell.length_b   1.000
_cell.length_c   1.000
_cell.angle_alpha   90.00
_cell.angle_beta   90.00
_cell.angle_gamma   90.00
#
_symmetry.space_group_name_H-M   'P 1'
#
loop_
_entity.id
_entity.type
_entity.pdbx_description
1 polymer ?
#
loop_
_entity_poly.entity_id
_entity_poly.type
_entity_poly.pdbx_seq_one_letter_code
_entity_poly.pdbx_strand_id
1 'polypeptide(L)'
;MSKEERSKKLSELRAELSKMKAMQAMGGSLENPSRIRLLRKTIAQILTVNREEELGLKRAEPREEPPAKVAKGSTKEAQKEVSKTKAGPAKPQVSNIYEKEESEEK
;
A
#
# COMPACT_ATOMS: atom_id res chain seq x y z
N MET A 1 -6.85 19.38 0.25
CA MET A 1 -7.81 18.86 -0.73
C MET A 1 -9.03 18.36 -0.01
N SER A 2 -10.21 18.70 -0.52
CA SER A 2 -11.45 18.08 -0.05
C SER A 2 -11.42 16.57 -0.33
N LYS A 3 -12.31 15.81 0.33
CA LYS A 3 -12.44 14.36 0.10
C LYS A 3 -12.83 14.07 -1.36
N GLU A 4 -13.68 14.92 -1.95
CA GLU A 4 -14.14 14.78 -3.33
C GLU A 4 -13.02 15.02 -4.35
N GLU A 5 -12.21 16.05 -4.14
CA GLU A 5 -11.04 16.34 -4.99
C GLU A 5 -10.06 15.16 -5.01
N ARG A 6 -9.81 14.55 -3.84
CA ARG A 6 -8.98 13.35 -3.74
C ARG A 6 -9.57 12.18 -4.50
N SER A 7 -10.87 11.95 -4.40
CA SER A 7 -11.56 10.89 -5.14
C SER A 7 -11.47 11.09 -6.66
N LYS A 8 -11.67 12.32 -7.14
CA LYS A 8 -11.52 12.67 -8.56
C LYS A 8 -10.10 12.38 -9.05
N LYS A 9 -9.10 12.94 -8.36
CA LYS A 9 -7.68 12.75 -8.68
C LYS A 9 -7.26 11.27 -8.63
N LEU A 10 -7.82 10.50 -7.71
CA LEU A 10 -7.54 9.08 -7.58
C LEU A 10 -8.08 8.29 -8.79
N SER A 11 -9.26 8.64 -9.32
CA SER A 11 -9.80 8.04 -10.54
C SER A 11 -8.92 8.32 -11.76
N GLU A 12 -8.45 9.54 -11.92
CA GLU A 12 -7.54 9.97 -12.99
C GLU A 12 -6.22 9.19 -12.94
N LEU A 13 -5.59 9.12 -11.76
CA LEU A 13 -4.33 8.40 -11.57
C LEU A 13 -4.47 6.89 -11.82
N ARG A 14 -5.61 6.30 -11.47
CA ARG A 14 -5.92 4.88 -11.76
C ARG A 14 -6.11 4.66 -13.25
N ALA A 15 -6.79 5.57 -13.95
CA ALA A 15 -6.96 5.49 -15.41
C ALA A 15 -5.61 5.58 -16.14
N GLU A 16 -4.75 6.52 -15.74
CA GLU A 16 -3.39 6.65 -16.29
C GLU A 16 -2.57 5.37 -16.05
N LEU A 17 -2.59 4.85 -14.82
CA LEU A 17 -1.89 3.61 -14.48
C LEU A 17 -2.39 2.41 -15.30
N SER A 18 -3.71 2.31 -15.50
CA SER A 18 -4.32 1.25 -16.30
C SER A 18 -3.83 1.30 -17.75
N LYS A 19 -3.84 2.49 -18.36
CA LYS A 19 -3.33 2.70 -19.73
C LYS A 19 -1.86 2.30 -19.85
N MET A 20 -1.02 2.74 -18.92
CA MET A 20 0.41 2.38 -18.93
C MET A 20 0.63 0.87 -18.77
N LYS A 21 -0.14 0.21 -17.90
CA LYS A 21 -0.07 -1.25 -17.74
C LYS A 21 -0.54 -2.00 -18.97
N ALA A 22 -1.57 -1.51 -19.65
CA ALA A 22 -2.04 -2.11 -20.90
C ALA A 22 -0.96 -2.05 -21.98
N MET A 23 -0.30 -0.89 -22.14
CA MET A 23 0.82 -0.75 -23.07
C MET A 23 1.98 -1.69 -22.72
N GLN A 24 2.32 -1.80 -21.43
CA GLN A 24 3.35 -2.73 -20.96
C GLN A 24 2.98 -4.19 -21.25
N ALA A 25 1.72 -4.58 -21.03
CA ALA A 25 1.25 -5.95 -21.26
C ALA A 25 1.27 -6.32 -22.76
N MET A 26 1.00 -5.35 -23.63
CA MET A 26 1.12 -5.51 -25.10
C MET A 26 2.58 -5.60 -25.57
N GLY A 27 3.57 -5.51 -24.67
CA GLY A 27 4.99 -5.49 -25.02
C GLY A 27 5.44 -4.16 -25.65
N GLY A 28 4.62 -3.11 -25.53
CA GLY A 28 4.97 -1.78 -26.00
C GLY A 28 6.10 -1.17 -25.16
N SER A 29 7.00 -0.45 -25.81
CA SER A 29 8.00 0.34 -25.11
C SER A 29 7.30 1.50 -24.36
N LEU A 30 7.60 1.64 -23.08
CA LEU A 30 7.15 2.78 -22.30
C LEU A 30 8.20 3.88 -22.40
N GLU A 31 7.77 5.09 -22.76
CA GLU A 31 8.63 6.28 -22.74
C GLU A 31 9.30 6.48 -21.37
N ASN A 32 8.55 6.21 -20.29
CA ASN A 32 9.00 6.40 -18.92
C ASN A 32 8.56 5.24 -18.02
N PRO A 33 9.34 4.15 -17.88
CA PRO A 33 8.97 3.02 -17.02
C PRO A 33 8.82 3.40 -15.54
N SER A 34 9.60 4.39 -15.09
CA SER A 34 9.54 4.94 -13.73
C SER A 34 8.19 5.57 -13.38
N ARG A 35 7.42 6.03 -14.38
CA ARG A 35 6.13 6.68 -14.17
C ARG A 35 5.12 5.75 -13.51
N ILE A 36 5.10 4.45 -13.85
CA ILE A 36 4.23 3.46 -13.20
C ILE A 36 4.50 3.40 -11.70
N ARG A 37 5.78 3.42 -11.29
CA ARG A 37 6.18 3.39 -9.88
C ARG A 37 5.72 4.65 -9.16
N LEU A 38 5.83 5.81 -9.80
CA LEU A 38 5.36 7.08 -9.24
C LEU A 38 3.85 7.10 -9.07
N LEU A 39 3.08 6.72 -10.10
CA LEU A 39 1.62 6.64 -10.04
C LEU A 39 1.15 5.74 -8.89
N ARG A 40 1.76 4.56 -8.72
CA ARG A 40 1.46 3.67 -7.59
C ARG A 40 1.70 4.33 -6.23
N LYS A 41 2.82 5.05 -6.08
CA LYS A 41 3.13 5.78 -4.84
C LYS A 41 2.14 6.91 -4.57
N THR A 42 1.80 7.70 -5.59
CA THR A 42 0.85 8.81 -5.46
C THR A 42 -0.54 8.30 -5.07
N ILE A 43 -1.01 7.22 -5.69
CA ILE A 43 -2.30 6.58 -5.31
C ILE A 43 -2.25 6.12 -3.85
N ALA A 44 -1.17 5.46 -3.42
CA ALA A 44 -1.01 5.00 -2.05
C ALA A 44 -1.01 6.16 -1.04
N GLN A 45 -0.37 7.28 -1.36
CA GLN A 45 -0.38 8.48 -0.51
C GLN A 45 -1.78 9.05 -0.35
N ILE A 46 -2.55 9.19 -1.42
CA ILE A 46 -3.93 9.69 -1.35
C ILE A 46 -4.79 8.76 -0.48
N LEU A 47 -4.65 7.44 -0.68
CA LEU A 47 -5.37 6.45 0.14
C LEU A 47 -4.96 6.52 1.61
N THR A 48 -3.69 6.79 1.89
CA THR A 48 -3.18 6.95 3.26
C THR A 48 -3.82 8.18 3.93
N VAL A 49 -3.82 9.33 3.25
CA VAL A 49 -4.46 10.54 3.77
C VAL A 49 -5.96 10.33 4.00
N ASN A 50 -6.65 9.66 3.07
CA ASN A 50 -8.06 9.29 3.27
C ASN A 50 -8.24 8.46 4.54
N ARG A 51 -7.36 7.49 4.77
CA ARG A 51 -7.43 6.61 5.94
C ARG A 51 -7.10 7.35 7.24
N GLU A 52 -6.09 8.21 7.24
CA GLU A 52 -5.72 9.04 8.38
C GLU A 52 -6.88 9.96 8.80
N GLU A 53 -7.55 10.57 7.83
CA GLU A 53 -8.73 11.40 8.09
C GLU A 53 -9.92 10.60 8.60
N GLU A 54 -10.17 9.40 8.05
CA GLU A 54 -11.21 8.49 8.55
C GLU A 54 -10.97 8.08 10.01
N LEU A 55 -9.71 7.85 10.38
CA LEU A 55 -9.32 7.48 11.73
C LEU A 55 -9.16 8.69 12.67
N GLY A 56 -9.29 9.92 12.16
CA GLY A 56 -9.08 11.14 12.95
C GLY A 56 -7.63 11.39 13.36
N LEU A 57 -6.66 10.70 12.76
CA LEU A 57 -5.23 10.91 12.98
C LEU A 57 -4.78 12.18 12.25
N LYS A 58 -5.25 13.34 12.69
CA LYS A 58 -4.61 14.60 12.29
C LYS A 58 -3.27 14.67 13.00
N ARG A 59 -2.20 14.90 12.24
CA ARG A 59 -0.85 15.09 12.76
C ARG A 59 -0.94 16.15 13.86
N ALA A 60 -0.57 15.79 15.09
CA ALA A 60 -0.43 16.74 16.18
C ALA A 60 0.44 17.90 15.66
N GLU A 61 0.01 19.12 15.97
CA GLU A 61 0.62 20.34 15.44
C GLU A 61 2.14 20.35 15.59
N PRO A 62 2.88 20.97 14.65
CA PRO A 62 4.33 21.04 14.74
C PRO A 62 4.69 21.73 16.06
N ARG A 63 5.39 21.00 16.93
CA ARG A 63 6.05 21.61 18.09
C ARG A 63 6.95 22.71 17.54
N GLU A 64 6.63 23.97 17.83
CA GLU A 64 7.50 25.10 17.56
C GLU A 64 8.81 24.87 18.36
N GLU A 65 9.94 24.59 17.68
CA GLU A 65 11.23 24.22 18.29
C GLU A 65 12.02 25.46 18.79
N PRO A 66 13.02 25.39 19.72
CA PRO A 66 14.42 24.93 19.38
C PRO A 66 15.28 24.45 20.59
N PRO A 67 16.63 24.25 20.53
CA PRO A 67 17.53 23.72 19.50
C PRO A 67 18.43 22.53 19.98
N ALA A 68 18.97 21.78 19.02
CA ALA A 68 20.27 21.08 19.04
C ALA A 68 20.58 19.95 20.07
N LYS A 69 21.21 18.89 19.52
CA LYS A 69 21.93 17.75 20.15
C LYS A 69 21.09 16.55 20.59
N VAL A 70 21.00 15.55 19.71
CA VAL A 70 21.48 14.19 20.06
C VAL A 70 22.16 13.60 18.83
N ALA A 71 23.46 13.86 18.74
CA ALA A 71 24.35 13.03 17.94
C ALA A 71 24.51 11.66 18.61
N LYS A 72 24.94 10.69 17.78
CA LYS A 72 25.51 9.37 18.08
C LYS A 72 24.54 8.19 18.17
N GLY A 73 24.65 7.36 17.13
CA GLY A 73 24.16 6.00 17.13
C GLY A 73 24.73 5.17 18.28
N SER A 74 23.94 4.17 18.65
CA SER A 74 24.43 2.99 19.34
C SER A 74 23.99 1.79 18.50
N THR A 75 24.93 1.28 17.72
CA THR A 75 25.01 -0.15 17.49
C THR A 75 25.09 -0.82 18.86
N LYS A 76 24.06 -1.59 19.22
CA LYS A 76 24.18 -2.64 20.24
C LYS A 76 23.84 -3.96 19.59
N GLU A 77 24.92 -4.58 19.15
CA GLU A 77 25.08 -6.00 18.97
C GLU A 77 24.73 -6.75 20.27
N ALA A 78 24.17 -7.94 20.10
CA ALA A 78 24.03 -9.03 21.06
C ALA A 78 23.16 -8.79 22.31
N GLN A 79 21.97 -9.40 22.29
CA GLN A 79 21.68 -10.48 23.24
C GLN A 79 20.74 -11.53 22.63
N LYS A 80 21.34 -12.70 22.43
CA LYS A 80 20.79 -13.98 22.04
C LYS A 80 20.22 -14.63 23.30
N GLU A 81 18.91 -14.88 23.34
CA GLU A 81 18.39 -16.10 23.96
C GLU A 81 17.17 -16.59 23.19
N VAL A 82 17.17 -17.90 22.98
CA VAL A 82 16.34 -18.66 22.05
C VAL A 82 15.14 -19.19 22.83
N SER A 83 13.91 -18.85 22.42
CA SER A 83 12.75 -19.69 22.68
C SER A 83 12.13 -20.14 21.36
N LYS A 84 12.51 -21.35 20.99
CA LYS A 84 12.01 -22.10 19.85
C LYS A 84 10.71 -22.76 20.27
N THR A 85 9.56 -22.21 19.88
CA THR A 85 8.30 -22.99 19.82
C THR A 85 7.69 -22.84 18.43
N LYS A 86 7.66 -23.97 17.73
CA LYS A 86 7.04 -24.18 16.43
C LYS A 86 5.54 -23.83 16.49
N ALA A 87 5.07 -23.02 15.56
CA ALA A 87 3.70 -23.09 15.04
C ALA A 87 3.76 -22.65 13.57
N GLY A 88 3.44 -23.57 12.66
CA GLY A 88 3.62 -23.42 11.22
C GLY A 88 2.68 -22.38 10.58
N PRO A 89 2.96 -21.96 9.33
CA PRO A 89 2.15 -20.96 8.65
C PRO A 89 0.75 -21.53 8.36
N ALA A 90 -0.26 -20.90 8.95
CA ALA A 90 -1.66 -21.13 8.63
C ALA A 90 -1.88 -20.87 7.13
N LYS A 91 -2.24 -21.91 6.38
CA LYS A 91 -2.62 -21.81 4.98
C LYS A 91 -3.92 -21.00 4.87
N PRO A 92 -4.04 -20.04 3.93
CA PRO A 92 -5.32 -19.38 3.68
C PRO A 92 -6.28 -20.41 3.09
N GLN A 93 -7.45 -20.57 3.73
CA GLN A 93 -8.56 -21.36 3.20
C GLN A 93 -9.07 -20.66 1.94
N VAL A 94 -8.65 -21.11 0.77
CA VAL A 94 -9.25 -20.70 -0.50
C VAL A 94 -10.54 -21.50 -0.63
N SER A 95 -11.68 -20.85 -0.40
CA SER A 95 -12.98 -21.42 -0.75
C SER A 95 -13.09 -21.46 -2.27
N ASN A 96 -12.98 -22.66 -2.86
CA ASN A 96 -13.27 -22.88 -4.27
C ASN A 96 -14.70 -22.45 -4.57
N ILE A 97 -14.86 -21.53 -5.52
CA ILE A 97 -16.14 -20.95 -5.97
C ILE A 97 -16.79 -21.77 -7.10
N TYR A 98 -16.21 -22.91 -7.49
CA TYR A 98 -16.75 -23.80 -8.51
C TYR A 98 -17.19 -25.13 -7.89
N GLU A 99 -18.38 -25.15 -7.30
CA GLU A 99 -19.08 -26.39 -6.92
C GLU A 99 -20.60 -26.17 -6.76
N LYS A 100 -21.19 -25.36 -7.65
CA LYS A 100 -22.65 -25.15 -7.65
C LYS A 100 -23.26 -25.04 -9.05
N GLU A 101 -22.75 -25.83 -9.98
CA GLU A 101 -23.44 -26.16 -11.22
C GLU A 101 -23.52 -27.68 -11.36
N GLU A 102 -24.30 -28.31 -10.49
CA GLU A 102 -24.78 -29.68 -10.67
C GLU A 102 -26.00 -29.89 -9.74
N SER A 103 -27.00 -29.04 -9.89
CA SER A 103 -28.34 -29.30 -9.33
C SER A 103 -29.41 -28.63 -10.18
N GLU A 104 -29.32 -28.78 -11.49
CA GLU A 104 -30.45 -28.63 -12.42
C GLU A 104 -30.42 -29.83 -13.37
N GLU A 105 -30.72 -31.01 -12.83
CA GLU A 105 -31.29 -32.11 -13.61
C GLU A 105 -32.02 -33.05 -12.66
N LYS A 106 -33.31 -32.77 -12.44
CA LYS A 106 -34.40 -33.74 -12.28
C LYS A 106 -35.76 -33.06 -12.20
#